data_AF-A0AAW3U0H8-F1
#
_entry.id   AF-A0AAW3U0H8-F1
#
_cell.length_a   1.000
_cell.length_b   1.000
_cell.length_c   1.000
_cell.angle_alpha   90.00
_cell.angle_beta   90.00
_cell.angle_gamma   90.00
#
_symmetry.space_group_name_H-M   'P 1'
#
loop_
_entity.id
_entity.type
_entity.pdbx_description
1 polymer ?
#
loop_
_entity_poly.entity_id
_entity_poly.type
_entity_poly.pdbx_seq_one_letter_code
_entity_poly.pdbx_strand_id
1 'polypeptide(L)' 'MRSDTTQRDIWRDRQPTAADWRASAEAALRNPFETPASCQRRHDYCLQQAQRCEEGERG' A
#
# COMPACT_ATOMS: atom_id res chain seq x y z
N MET A 1 -25.57 -26.90 -6.54
CA MET A 1 -24.59 -26.27 -7.45
C MET A 1 -24.09 -25.01 -6.74
N ARG A 2 -22.89 -25.05 -6.16
CA ARG A 2 -22.32 -23.96 -5.33
C ARG A 2 -21.29 -23.19 -6.16
N SER A 3 -21.52 -21.92 -6.40
CA SER A 3 -20.56 -21.00 -7.02
C SER A 3 -20.66 -19.65 -6.32
N ASP A 4 -19.88 -19.46 -5.25
CA ASP A 4 -19.85 -18.21 -4.50
C ASP A 4 -18.48 -17.96 -3.86
N THR A 5 -17.42 -17.98 -4.68
CA THR A 5 -16.04 -17.72 -4.22
C THR A 5 -15.13 -17.30 -5.39
N THR A 6 -15.37 -16.14 -6.01
CA THR A 6 -14.44 -15.63 -7.06
C THR A 6 -14.10 -14.14 -6.97
N GLN A 7 -14.65 -13.38 -6.02
CA GLN A 7 -14.33 -11.93 -5.91
C GLN A 7 -13.31 -11.57 -4.84
N ARG A 8 -13.05 -12.43 -3.84
CA ARG A 8 -12.12 -12.12 -2.74
C ARG A 8 -10.65 -12.46 -3.04
N ASP A 9 -10.36 -13.26 -4.06
CA ASP A 9 -8.99 -13.74 -4.33
C ASP A 9 -8.18 -12.89 -5.31
N ILE A 10 -8.83 -12.13 -6.20
CA ILE A 10 -8.12 -11.32 -7.22
C ILE A 10 -7.16 -10.26 -6.66
N TRP A 11 -7.35 -9.84 -5.41
CA TRP A 11 -6.53 -8.82 -4.75
C TRP A 11 -5.60 -9.39 -3.67
N ARG A 12 -5.73 -10.68 -3.34
CA ARG A 12 -5.03 -11.28 -2.21
C ARG A 12 -3.58 -11.65 -2.55
N ASP A 13 -3.32 -11.90 -3.83
CA ASP A 13 -2.02 -12.39 -4.31
C ASP A 13 -1.12 -11.30 -4.90
N ARG A 14 -1.62 -10.07 -5.09
CA ARG A 14 -0.79 -8.98 -5.60
C ARG A 14 -0.08 -8.29 -4.45
N GLN A 15 1.20 -8.63 -4.25
CA GLN A 15 2.06 -7.82 -3.40
C GLN A 15 2.14 -6.39 -3.97
N PRO A 16 1.99 -5.34 -3.15
CA PRO A 16 2.09 -3.97 -3.64
C PRO A 16 3.50 -3.69 -4.15
N THR A 17 3.59 -3.07 -5.32
CA THR A 17 4.86 -2.64 -5.90
C THR A 17 5.38 -1.39 -5.19
N ALA A 18 6.64 -1.02 -5.42
CA ALA A 18 7.18 0.26 -4.93
C ALA A 18 6.35 1.47 -5.41
N ALA A 19 5.81 1.42 -6.63
CA ALA A 19 4.94 2.47 -7.15
C ALA A 19 3.61 2.56 -6.38
N ASP A 20 3.01 1.42 -6.04
CA ASP A 20 1.76 1.37 -5.26
C ASP A 20 1.97 1.94 -3.84
N TRP A 21 3.12 1.66 -3.24
CA TRP A 21 3.49 2.22 -1.94
C TRP A 21 3.70 3.73 -1.99
N ARG A 22 4.35 4.26 -3.03
CA ARG A 22 4.50 5.72 -3.22
C ARG A 22 3.16 6.41 -3.42
N ALA A 23 2.29 5.86 -4.27
CA ALA A 23 0.93 6.40 -4.46
C ALA A 23 0.14 6.41 -3.14
N SER A 24 0.29 5.37 -2.32
CA SER A 24 -0.32 5.30 -0.99
C SER A 24 0.25 6.34 -0.02
N ALA A 25 1.56 6.64 -0.10
CA ALA A 25 2.19 7.69 0.70
C ALA A 25 1.60 9.07 0.36
N GLU A 26 1.45 9.39 -0.93
CA GLU A 26 0.82 10.64 -1.37
C GLU A 26 -0.64 10.75 -0.94
N ALA A 27 -1.40 9.65 -1.05
CA ALA A 27 -2.77 9.59 -0.58
C ALA A 27 -2.86 9.78 0.94
N ALA A 28 -1.82 9.38 1.70
CA ALA A 28 -1.81 9.54 3.13
C ALA A 28 -1.83 11.01 3.57
N LEU A 29 -1.09 11.86 2.89
CA LEU A 29 -1.05 13.31 3.16
C LEU A 29 -2.36 14.03 2.81
N ARG A 30 -3.15 13.46 1.89
CA ARG A 30 -4.44 14.02 1.46
C ARG A 30 -5.61 13.55 2.30
N ASN A 31 -5.40 12.68 3.29
CA ASN A 31 -6.48 12.13 4.10
C ASN A 31 -7.05 13.18 5.07
N PRO A 32 -8.30 13.63 4.91
CA PRO A 32 -8.90 14.63 5.79
C PRO A 32 -9.40 14.05 7.12
N PHE A 33 -9.44 12.72 7.26
CA PHE A 33 -9.98 12.03 8.44
C PHE A 33 -8.93 11.70 9.49
N GLU A 34 -7.65 11.93 9.18
CA GLU A 34 -6.52 11.66 10.09
C GLU A 34 -5.89 12.98 10.57
N THR A 35 -5.27 12.93 11.75
CA THR A 35 -4.50 14.09 12.23
C THR A 35 -3.22 14.26 11.40
N PRO A 36 -2.66 15.48 11.29
CA PRO A 36 -1.43 15.71 10.52
C PRO A 36 -0.27 14.79 10.93
N ALA A 37 -0.10 14.54 12.23
CA ALA A 37 0.93 13.61 12.73
C ALA A 37 0.67 12.15 12.34
N SER A 38 -0.60 11.74 12.25
CA SER A 38 -0.95 10.40 11.76
C SER A 38 -0.70 10.27 10.25
N CYS A 39 -1.10 11.28 9.48
CA CYS A 39 -0.83 11.34 8.05
C CYS A 39 0.67 11.23 7.76
N GLN A 40 1.50 11.96 8.52
CA GLN A 40 2.95 11.92 8.36
C GLN A 40 3.53 10.53 8.68
N ARG A 41 3.14 9.92 9.81
CA ARG A 41 3.62 8.56 10.16
C ARG A 41 3.26 7.53 9.10
N ARG A 42 2.04 7.62 8.55
CA ARG A 42 1.58 6.71 7.49
C ARG A 42 2.30 6.96 6.17
N HIS A 43 2.54 8.22 5.81
CA HIS A 43 3.37 8.61 4.68
C HIS A 43 4.78 8.00 4.78
N ASP A 44 5.45 8.18 5.92
CA ASP A 44 6.82 7.70 6.14
C ASP A 44 6.89 6.17 6.11
N TYR A 45 5.89 5.49 6.70
CA TYR A 45 5.75 4.04 6.60
C TYR A 45 5.64 3.57 5.16
N CYS A 46 4.78 4.20 4.34
CA CYS A 46 4.61 3.84 2.95
C CYS A 46 5.89 4.06 2.13
N LEU A 47 6.63 5.15 2.37
CA LEU A 47 7.93 5.36 1.71
C LEU A 47 8.96 4.30 2.11
N GLN A 48 9.01 3.92 3.39
CA GLN A 48 9.89 2.85 3.85
C GLN A 48 9.55 1.50 3.18
N GLN A 49 8.26 1.17 3.01
CA GLN A 49 7.87 -0.03 2.27
C GLN A 49 8.23 0.05 0.79
N ALA A 50 8.08 1.22 0.15
CA ALA A 50 8.49 1.42 -1.23
C ALA A 50 9.99 1.14 -1.42
N GLN A 51 10.82 1.67 -0.52
CA GLN A 51 12.26 1.43 -0.54
C GLN A 51 12.60 -0.06 -0.37
N ARG A 52 11.96 -0.74 0.59
CA ARG A 52 12.17 -2.19 0.81
C ARG A 52 11.76 -3.03 -0.40
N CYS A 53 10.68 -2.65 -1.10
CA CYS A 53 10.28 -3.31 -2.34
C CYS A 53 11.36 -3.15 -3.42
N GLU A 54 11.92 -1.95 -3.61
CA GLU A 54 12.98 -1.72 -4.60
C GLU A 54 14.29 -2.42 -4.26
N GLU A 55 14.63 -2.52 -2.98
CA GLU A 55 15.80 -3.27 -2.50
C GLU A 55 15.60 -4.77 -2.65
N GLY A 56 14.38 -5.28 -2.38
CA GLY A 56 14.02 -6.69 -2.56
C GLY A 56 13.92 -7.14 -4.01
N GLU A 57 13.57 -6.25 -4.94
CA GLU A 57 13.61 -6.51 -6.40
C GLU A 57 15.04 -6.50 -6.98
N ARG A 58 16.04 -6.00 -6.23
CA ARG A 58 17.44 -5.90 -6.65
C ARG A 58 18.32 -7.08 -6.21
N GLY A 59 17.83 -7.95 -5.33
CA GLY A 59 18.52 -9.16 -4.86
C GLY A 59 18.15 -10.38 -5.69
#